data_AF-A0A972MSE9-F1
#
_entry.id   AF-A0A972MSE9-F1
#
_cell.length_a   1.000
_cell.length_b   1.000
_cell.length_c   1.000
_cell.angle_alpha   90.00
_cell.angle_beta   90.00
_cell.angle_gamma   90.00
#
_symmetry.space_group_name_H-M   'P 1'
#
loop_
_entity.id
_entity.type
_entity.pdbx_description
1 polymer ?
#
loop_
_entity_poly.entity_id
_entity_poly.type
_entity_poly.pdbx_seq_one_letter_code
_entity_poly.pdbx_strand_id
1 'polypeptide(L)' 'MQKALVREGVYFLVLLFVLALLIHPDLLSSPMERIDAAIESGNYFHPLLYTGVLFSIFFILRFIVKKIVSFFKRTPKE' A
#
# COMPACT_ATOMS: atom_id res chain seq x y z
N MET A 1 7.31 17.57 7.44
CA MET A 1 7.04 16.17 7.79
C MET A 1 5.56 15.81 7.68
N GLN A 2 4.63 16.60 8.24
CA GLN A 2 3.18 16.32 8.17
C GLN A 2 2.64 16.11 6.75
N LYS A 3 2.98 17.00 5.79
CA LYS A 3 2.57 16.83 4.38
C LYS A 3 3.09 15.54 3.74
N ALA A 4 4.27 15.07 4.14
CA ALA A 4 4.83 13.83 3.62
C ALA A 4 4.09 12.62 4.21
N LEU A 5 3.82 12.62 5.52
CA LEU A 5 3.03 11.56 6.18
C LEU A 5 1.62 11.46 5.60
N VAL A 6 0.94 12.59 5.39
CA VAL A 6 -0.38 12.63 4.75
C VAL A 6 -0.32 12.03 3.35
N ARG A 7 0.69 12.40 2.56
CA ARG A 7 0.86 11.85 1.21
C ARG A 7 1.07 10.33 1.21
N GLU A 8 1.95 9.83 2.07
CA GLU A 8 2.16 8.37 2.17
C GLU A 8 0.90 7.66 2.70
N GLY A 9 0.14 8.28 3.60
CA GLY A 9 -1.17 7.77 4.05
C GLY A 9 -2.19 7.70 2.92
N VAL A 10 -2.24 8.69 2.03
CA VAL A 10 -3.09 8.66 0.83
C VAL A 10 -2.67 7.52 -0.10
N TYR A 11 -1.36 7.33 -0.34
CA TYR A 11 -0.89 6.20 -1.15
C TYR A 11 -1.26 4.85 -0.56
N PHE A 12 -1.17 4.73 0.77
CA PHE A 12 -1.59 3.53 1.48
C PHE A 12 -3.09 3.27 1.32
N LEU A 13 -3.94 4.29 1.50
CA LEU A 13 -5.39 4.16 1.36
C LEU A 13 -5.81 3.81 -0.07
N VAL A 14 -5.19 4.43 -1.07
CA VAL A 14 -5.43 4.11 -2.48
C VAL A 14 -5.04 2.67 -2.76
N LEU A 15 -3.86 2.23 -2.29
CA LEU A 15 -3.39 0.86 -2.47
C LEU A 15 -4.31 -0.16 -1.77
N LEU A 16 -4.75 0.15 -0.55
CA LEU A 16 -5.70 -0.66 0.21
C LEU A 16 -7.01 -0.83 -0.56
N PHE A 17 -7.56 0.27 -1.06
CA PHE A 17 -8.82 0.26 -1.79
C PHE A 17 -8.71 -0.54 -3.09
N VAL A 18 -7.64 -0.34 -3.87
CA VAL A 18 -7.40 -1.08 -5.11
C VAL A 18 -7.23 -2.57 -4.84
N LEU A 19 -6.40 -2.95 -3.85
CA LEU A 19 -6.21 -4.36 -3.48
C LEU A 19 -7.50 -5.00 -2.97
N ALA A 20 -8.26 -4.31 -2.13
CA ALA A 20 -9.53 -4.80 -1.61
C ALA A 20 -10.51 -5.10 -2.75
N LEU A 21 -10.65 -4.21 -3.73
CA LEU A 21 -11.52 -4.42 -4.89
C LEU A 21 -11.01 -5.49 -5.86
N LEU A 22 -9.69 -5.62 -6.03
CA LEU A 22 -9.11 -6.66 -6.88
C LEU A 22 -9.31 -8.07 -6.29
N ILE A 23 -9.20 -8.20 -4.97
CA ILE A 23 -9.33 -9.48 -4.26
C ILE A 23 -10.80 -9.82 -4.00
N HIS A 24 -11.60 -8.82 -3.65
CA HIS A 24 -13.02 -8.93 -3.31
C HIS A 24 -13.86 -8.03 -4.21
N PRO A 25 -14.06 -8.39 -5.49
CA PRO A 25 -14.90 -7.61 -6.40
C PRO A 25 -16.36 -7.56 -5.96
N ASP A 26 -16.79 -8.53 -5.16
CA ASP A 26 -18.10 -8.58 -4.51
C ASP A 26 -18.34 -7.41 -3.54
N LEU A 27 -17.29 -6.69 -3.11
CA LEU A 27 -17.46 -5.42 -2.39
C LEU A 27 -18.24 -4.37 -3.20
N LEU A 28 -18.28 -4.47 -4.54
CA LEU A 28 -19.05 -3.57 -5.39
C LEU A 28 -20.53 -3.95 -5.49
N SER A 29 -20.86 -5.22 -5.30
CA SER A 29 -22.23 -5.75 -5.44
C SER A 29 -22.92 -6.01 -4.10
N SER A 30 -22.21 -6.60 -3.14
CA SER A 30 -22.71 -7.00 -1.82
C SER A 30 -21.69 -6.67 -0.71
N PRO A 31 -21.40 -5.38 -0.48
CA PRO A 31 -20.38 -4.95 0.49
C PRO A 31 -20.67 -5.41 1.93
N MET A 32 -21.94 -5.40 2.35
CA MET A 32 -22.32 -5.79 3.71
C MET A 32 -22.06 -7.28 3.97
N GLU A 33 -22.41 -8.15 3.01
CA GLU A 33 -22.20 -9.59 3.14
C GLU A 33 -20.70 -9.94 3.27
N ARG A 34 -19.84 -9.24 2.53
CA ARG A 34 -18.38 -9.41 2.64
C ARG A 34 -17.86 -8.95 3.99
N ILE A 35 -18.36 -7.83 4.51
CA ILE A 35 -17.96 -7.30 5.83
C ILE A 35 -18.39 -8.30 6.93
N ASP A 36 -19.62 -8.78 6.89
CA ASP A 36 -20.13 -9.75 7.85
C ASP A 36 -19.32 -11.05 7.81
N ALA A 37 -19.03 -11.57 6.61
CA ALA A 37 -18.16 -12.74 6.45
C ALA A 37 -16.72 -12.52 6.97
N ALA A 38 -16.18 -11.29 6.85
CA ALA A 38 -14.87 -10.94 7.37
C ALA A 38 -14.85 -10.86 8.91
N ILE A 39 -15.96 -10.43 9.52
CA ILE A 39 -16.14 -10.40 10.97
C ILE A 39 -16.28 -11.82 11.51
N GLU A 40 -17.14 -12.64 10.89
CA GLU A 40 -17.39 -14.04 11.28
C GLU A 40 -16.12 -14.89 11.21
N SER A 41 -15.32 -14.71 10.16
CA SER A 41 -14.03 -15.41 10.01
C SER A 41 -12.93 -14.93 10.97
N GLY A 42 -13.18 -13.86 11.74
CA GLY A 42 -12.20 -13.22 12.63
C GLY A 42 -11.03 -12.56 11.90
N ASN A 43 -11.03 -12.58 10.57
CA ASN A 43 -9.88 -12.19 9.74
C ASN A 43 -9.99 -10.76 9.18
N TYR A 44 -10.84 -9.89 9.70
CA TYR A 44 -11.08 -8.53 9.17
C TYR A 44 -9.83 -7.62 9.07
N PHE A 45 -8.73 -7.92 9.75
CA PHE A 45 -7.48 -7.16 9.62
C PHE A 45 -6.59 -7.55 8.43
N HIS A 46 -6.86 -8.68 7.75
CA HIS A 46 -6.00 -9.18 6.67
C HIS A 46 -5.75 -8.15 5.54
N PRO A 47 -6.73 -7.31 5.10
CA PRO A 47 -6.49 -6.36 4.01
C PRO A 47 -5.46 -5.29 4.40
N LEU A 48 -5.48 -4.88 5.67
CA LEU A 48 -4.53 -3.90 6.22
C LEU A 48 -3.12 -4.48 6.30
N LEU A 49 -2.98 -5.74 6.73
CA LEU A 49 -1.68 -6.41 6.81
C LEU A 49 -1.06 -6.61 5.42
N TYR A 50 -1.83 -7.15 4.46
CA TYR A 50 -1.32 -7.36 3.10
C TYR A 50 -0.94 -6.04 2.42
N THR A 51 -1.77 -5.01 2.59
CA THR A 51 -1.45 -3.67 2.08
C THR A 51 -0.20 -3.11 2.77
N GLY A 52 -0.04 -3.30 4.08
CA GLY A 52 1.15 -2.94 4.86
C GLY A 52 2.43 -3.55 4.32
N VAL A 53 2.41 -4.85 4.04
CA VAL A 53 3.56 -5.57 3.48
C VAL A 53 3.90 -5.05 2.09
N LEU A 54 2.91 -4.97 1.18
CA LEU A 54 3.14 -4.48 -0.18
C LEU A 54 3.61 -3.02 -0.21
N PHE A 55 2.99 -2.17 0.60
CA PHE A 55 3.40 -0.77 0.72
C PHE A 55 4.85 -0.65 1.20
N SER A 56 5.24 -1.47 2.18
CA SER A 56 6.61 -1.50 2.70
C SER A 56 7.62 -1.95 1.62
N ILE A 57 7.26 -2.95 0.81
CA ILE A 57 8.08 -3.39 -0.32
C ILE A 57 8.27 -2.24 -1.31
N PHE A 58 7.20 -1.57 -1.74
CA PHE A 58 7.30 -0.43 -2.66
C PHE A 58 8.11 0.73 -2.06
N PHE A 59 7.96 0.98 -0.77
CA PHE A 59 8.74 2.00 -0.07
C PHE A 59 10.25 1.68 -0.09
N ILE A 60 10.62 0.43 0.19
CA ILE A 60 12.01 -0.04 0.14
C ILE A 60 12.57 0.08 -1.28
N LEU A 61 11.82 -0.37 -2.30
CA LEU A 61 12.23 -0.25 -3.70
C LEU A 61 12.47 1.22 -4.09
N ARG A 62 11.55 2.12 -3.73
CA ARG A 62 11.70 3.56 -3.97
C ARG A 62 12.95 4.12 -3.28
N PHE A 63 13.22 3.67 -2.06
CA PHE A 63 14.40 4.08 -1.31
C PHE A 63 15.70 3.62 -1.97
N ILE A 64 15.75 2.36 -2.41
CA ILE A 64 16.90 1.77 -3.12
C ILE A 64 17.16 2.56 -4.42
N VAL A 65 16.14 2.74 -5.26
CA VAL A 65 16.27 3.49 -6.54
C VAL A 65 16.77 4.91 -6.27
N LYS A 66 16.21 5.61 -5.28
CA LYS A 66 16.65 6.97 -4.93
C LYS A 66 18.12 7.01 -4.48
N LYS A 67 18.56 6.01 -3.71
CA LYS A 67 19.96 5.89 -3.27
C LYS A 67 20.89 5.64 -4.45
N ILE A 68 20.53 4.72 -5.35
CA ILE A 68 21.28 4.43 -6.57
C ILE A 68 21.41 5.69 -7.43
N VAL A 69 20.30 6.34 -7.77
CA VAL A 69 20.31 7.57 -8.59
C VAL A 69 21.12 8.69 -7.92
N SER A 70 21.01 8.84 -6.60
CA SER A 70 21.79 9.83 -5.86
C SER A 70 23.28 9.53 -5.86
N PHE A 71 23.68 8.25 -5.91
CA PHE A 71 25.08 7.85 -5.99
C PHE A 71 25.66 8.22 -7.36
N PHE A 72 24.97 7.87 -8.45
CA PHE A 72 25.40 8.20 -9.82
C PHE A 72 25.41 9.71 -10.13
N LYS A 73 24.58 10.51 -9.47
CA LYS A 73 24.61 11.98 -9.60
C LYS A 73 25.76 12.64 -8.84
N ARG A 74 26.40 11.94 -7.91
CA ARG A 74 27.51 12.46 -7.08
C ARG A 74 28.89 12.12 -7.62
N THR A 75 29.00 11.18 -8.56
CA THR A 75 30.21 11.01 -9.35
C THR A 75 30.32 12.18 -10.34
N PRO A 76 31.28 13.11 -10.18
CA PRO A 76 31.52 14.13 -11.19
C PRO A 76 31.83 13.41 -12.51
N LYS A 77 31.15 13.82 -13.58
CA LYS A 77 31.65 13.52 -14.92
C LYS A 77 32.94 14.33 -15.06
N GLU A 78 34.06 13.62 -15.04
CA GLU A 78 35.37 14.16 -15.45
C GLU A 78 35.29 14.75 -16.86
#